data_AF-A0A7T6VES8-F1
#
_entry.id   AF-A0A7T6VES8-F1
#
_cell.length_a   1.000
_cell.length_b   1.000
_cell.length_c   1.000
_cell.angle_alpha   90.00
_cell.angle_beta   90.00
_cell.angle_gamma   90.00
#
_symmetry.space_group_name_H-M   'P 1'
#
loop_
_entity.id
_entity.type
_entity.pdbx_description
1 polymer ?
#
loop_
_entity_poly.entity_id
_entity_poly.type
_entity_poly.pdbx_seq_one_letter_code
_entity_poly.pdbx_strand_id
1 'polypeptide(L)'
;MQAIDDVLGEGDFWPMSYIDGKRPYGDHTYYQFDMAELLGEPYERDARGNPIKDAKKDARLERFHCETLAALEVFLMHAGVTKAA
;
A
#
# COMPACT_ATOMS: atom_id res chain seq x y z
N MET A 1 -17.81 -18.48 1.06
CA MET A 1 -16.42 -18.18 0.68
C MET A 1 -16.41 -16.69 0.43
N GLN A 2 -15.91 -15.90 1.38
CA GLN A 2 -15.82 -14.44 1.20
C GLN A 2 -14.81 -14.19 0.07
N ALA A 3 -15.26 -13.46 -0.95
CA ALA A 3 -14.39 -13.09 -2.06
C ALA A 3 -13.34 -12.11 -1.55
N ILE A 4 -12.16 -12.06 -2.16
CA ILE A 4 -11.16 -11.05 -1.81
C ILE A 4 -11.75 -9.64 -1.89
N ASP A 5 -12.68 -9.42 -2.82
CA ASP A 5 -13.43 -8.17 -2.98
C ASP A 5 -14.24 -7.76 -1.73
N ASP A 6 -14.67 -8.72 -0.90
CA ASP A 6 -15.36 -8.44 0.37
C ASP A 6 -14.42 -7.88 1.45
N VAL A 7 -13.11 -8.17 1.33
CA VAL A 7 -12.03 -7.69 2.22
C VAL A 7 -11.43 -6.38 1.69
N LEU A 8 -11.56 -6.10 0.40
CA LEU A 8 -11.00 -4.90 -0.25
C LEU A 8 -11.98 -3.71 -0.29
N GLY A 9 -13.17 -3.83 0.30
CA GLY A 9 -14.15 -2.74 0.35
C GLY A 9 -13.63 -1.54 1.14
N GLU A 10 -13.60 -0.36 0.51
CA GLU A 10 -13.08 0.86 1.13
C GLU A 10 -13.80 1.21 2.45
N GLY A 11 -13.06 1.20 3.55
CA GLY A 11 -13.51 1.65 4.87
C GLY A 11 -12.85 0.88 6.02
N ASP A 12 -11.86 1.49 6.67
CA ASP A 12 -11.29 1.09 7.97
C ASP A 12 -10.99 -0.42 8.17
N PHE A 13 -10.23 -1.00 7.24
CA PHE A 13 -9.81 -2.42 7.27
C PHE A 13 -8.60 -2.73 8.16
N TRP A 14 -8.25 -1.85 9.10
CA TRP A 14 -7.20 -2.15 10.07
C TRP A 14 -7.81 -2.32 11.46
N PRO A 15 -7.76 -3.54 12.06
CA PRO A 15 -8.24 -3.76 13.43
C PRO A 15 -7.41 -3.00 14.49
N MET A 16 -6.43 -2.20 14.06
CA MET A 16 -5.49 -1.44 14.86
C MET A 16 -5.41 0.00 14.33
N SER A 17 -6.14 0.92 14.95
CA SER A 17 -6.22 2.35 14.57
C SER A 17 -4.90 3.12 14.64
N TYR A 18 -3.83 2.50 15.14
CA TYR A 18 -2.49 3.07 15.21
C TYR A 18 -1.59 2.70 14.02
N ILE A 19 -2.06 1.85 13.10
CA ILE A 19 -1.34 1.52 11.86
C ILE A 19 -1.79 2.48 10.76
N ASP A 20 -0.89 3.36 10.33
CA ASP A 20 -1.08 4.12 9.09
C ASP A 20 -0.70 3.21 7.92
N GLY A 21 -1.70 2.59 7.29
CA GLY A 21 -1.53 1.68 6.16
C GLY A 21 -0.77 2.31 4.99
N LYS A 22 -0.75 3.64 4.88
CA LYS A 22 -0.05 4.39 3.84
C LYS A 22 1.45 4.61 4.13
N ARG A 23 1.88 4.50 5.40
CA ARG A 23 3.25 4.83 5.81
C ARG A 23 4.34 3.76 5.61
N PRO A 24 4.12 2.56 5.02
CA PRO A 24 5.28 1.74 4.65
C PRO A 24 6.09 2.35 3.50
N TYR A 25 5.55 3.32 2.76
CA TYR A 25 6.17 3.78 1.52
C TYR A 25 7.01 5.06 1.67
N GLY A 26 6.61 5.97 2.55
CA GLY A 26 7.33 7.23 2.75
C GLY A 26 6.44 8.38 3.22
N ASP A 27 6.88 9.59 2.90
CA ASP A 27 6.31 10.84 3.41
C ASP A 27 5.49 11.62 2.39
N HIS A 28 5.41 11.19 1.12
CA HIS A 28 4.60 11.90 0.14
C HIS A 28 3.12 11.83 0.50
N THR A 29 2.40 12.93 0.27
CA THR A 29 0.93 12.94 0.37
C THR A 29 0.29 11.95 -0.60
N TYR A 30 0.92 11.73 -1.76
CA TYR A 30 0.50 10.76 -2.76
C TYR A 30 1.40 9.52 -2.69
N TYR A 31 0.91 8.45 -2.05
CA TYR A 31 1.72 7.29 -1.71
C TYR A 31 2.18 6.49 -2.93
N GLN A 32 1.47 6.59 -4.06
CA GLN A 32 1.84 5.93 -5.29
C GLN A 32 3.21 6.39 -5.80
N PHE A 33 3.60 7.64 -5.57
CA PHE A 33 4.94 8.12 -5.95
C PHE A 33 6.04 7.40 -5.16
N ASP A 34 5.88 7.29 -3.84
CA ASP A 34 6.82 6.57 -2.98
C ASP A 34 6.85 5.07 -3.30
N MET A 35 5.67 4.45 -3.50
CA MET A 35 5.57 3.05 -3.92
C MET A 35 6.31 2.79 -5.23
N ALA A 36 6.11 3.67 -6.21
CA ALA A 36 6.73 3.56 -7.52
C ALA A 36 8.27 3.65 -7.45
N GLU A 37 8.80 4.55 -6.62
CA GLU A 37 10.25 4.66 -6.37
C GLU A 37 10.78 3.37 -5.71
N LEU A 38 10.10 2.84 -4.68
CA LEU A 38 10.49 1.59 -4.01
C LEU A 38 10.45 0.35 -4.92
N LEU A 39 9.54 0.34 -5.90
CA LEU A 39 9.40 -0.72 -6.89
C LEU A 39 10.38 -0.57 -8.07
N GLY A 40 11.20 0.49 -8.11
CA GLY A 40 12.14 0.76 -9.20
C GLY A 40 11.47 1.23 -10.48
N GLU A 41 10.22 1.67 -10.41
CA GLU A 41 9.42 2.16 -11.53
C GLU A 41 8.96 3.60 -11.24
N PRO A 42 9.85 4.61 -11.13
CA PRO A 42 9.46 5.97 -10.78
C PRO A 42 8.53 6.61 -11.84
N TYR A 43 7.77 7.62 -11.45
CA TYR A 43 6.98 8.42 -12.39
C TYR A 43 7.87 9.36 -13.20
N GLU A 44 7.40 9.72 -14.40
CA GLU A 44 8.01 10.82 -15.15
C GLU A 44 7.90 12.11 -14.35
N ARG A 45 8.88 13.00 -14.56
CA ARG A 45 8.96 14.28 -13.86
C ARG A 45 8.75 15.42 -14.84
N ASP A 46 8.02 16.44 -14.40
CA ASP A 46 7.84 17.68 -15.15
C ASP A 46 9.15 18.49 -15.19
N ALA A 47 9.13 19.62 -15.91
CA ALA A 47 10.29 20.52 -16.03
C ALA A 47 10.75 21.13 -14.69
N ARG A 48 9.93 21.03 -13.62
CA ARG A 48 10.25 21.49 -12.27
C ARG A 48 10.69 20.33 -11.36
N GLY A 49 10.76 19.11 -11.88
CA GLY A 49 11.14 17.91 -11.15
C GLY A 49 10.00 17.26 -10.36
N ASN A 50 8.76 17.72 -10.51
CA ASN A 50 7.62 17.12 -9.82
C ASN A 50 7.14 15.85 -10.55
N PRO A 51 6.79 14.78 -9.83
CA PRO A 51 6.17 13.61 -10.43
C PRO A 51 4.85 13.97 -11.14
N ILE A 52 4.69 13.48 -12.36
CA ILE A 52 3.47 13.63 -13.16
C ILE A 52 2.58 12.42 -12.91
N LYS A 53 1.31 12.64 -12.56
CA LYS A 53 0.34 11.55 -12.32
C LYS A 53 0.05 10.78 -13.61
N ASP A 54 -0.17 9.47 -13.47
CA ASP A 54 -0.57 8.57 -14.55
C ASP A 54 -1.71 7.70 -14.03
N ALA A 55 -2.92 7.93 -14.52
CA ALA A 55 -4.12 7.26 -14.04
C ALA A 55 -4.05 5.72 -14.13
N LYS A 56 -3.38 5.17 -15.15
CA LYS A 56 -3.25 3.72 -15.30
C LYS A 56 -2.30 3.15 -14.26
N LYS A 57 -1.19 3.86 -14.02
CA LYS A 57 -0.20 3.46 -13.01
C LYS A 57 -0.75 3.64 -11.61
N ASP A 58 -1.46 4.74 -11.37
CA ASP A 58 -2.13 5.04 -10.10
C ASP A 58 -3.10 3.91 -9.73
N ALA A 59 -3.99 3.50 -10.64
CA ALA A 59 -4.95 2.42 -10.42
C ALA A 59 -4.26 1.06 -10.18
N ARG A 60 -3.16 0.77 -10.88
CA ARG A 60 -2.39 -0.47 -10.66
C ARG A 60 -1.75 -0.48 -9.27
N LEU A 61 -1.15 0.63 -8.85
CA LEU A 61 -0.48 0.75 -7.55
C LEU A 61 -1.46 0.77 -6.39
N GLU A 62 -2.63 1.39 -6.56
CA GLU A 62 -3.74 1.34 -5.60
C GLU A 62 -4.24 -0.10 -5.41
N ARG A 63 -4.49 -0.83 -6.49
CA ARG A 63 -4.85 -2.25 -6.41
C ARG A 63 -3.78 -3.07 -5.69
N PHE A 64 -2.52 -2.86 -6.04
CA PHE A 64 -1.39 -3.56 -5.40
C PHE A 64 -1.25 -3.20 -3.92
N HIS A 65 -1.50 -1.94 -3.56
CA HIS A 65 -1.54 -1.48 -2.17
C HIS A 65 -2.61 -2.24 -1.38
N CYS A 66 -3.85 -2.29 -1.88
CA CYS A 66 -4.94 -3.00 -1.24
C CYS A 66 -4.65 -4.51 -1.08
N GLU A 67 -4.09 -5.16 -2.10
CA GLU A 67 -3.67 -6.57 -2.02
C GLU A 67 -2.59 -6.80 -0.95
N THR A 68 -1.60 -5.89 -0.87
CA THR A 68 -0.52 -5.99 0.12
C THR A 68 -1.03 -5.75 1.53
N LEU A 69 -1.98 -4.82 1.72
CA LEU A 69 -2.59 -4.57 3.02
C LEU A 69 -3.36 -5.80 3.52
N ALA A 70 -4.17 -6.44 2.67
CA ALA A 70 -4.88 -7.66 3.04
C ALA A 70 -3.91 -8.79 3.44
N ALA A 71 -2.81 -8.96 2.70
CA ALA A 71 -1.78 -9.94 3.04
C ALA A 71 -1.10 -9.63 4.39
N LEU A 72 -0.79 -8.35 4.65
CA LEU A 72 -0.20 -7.92 5.92
C LEU A 72 -1.19 -8.11 7.08
N GLU A 73 -2.48 -7.86 6.88
CA GLU A 73 -3.52 -8.04 7.89
C GLU A 73 -3.60 -9.51 8.32
N VAL A 74 -3.70 -10.42 7.35
CA VAL A 74 -3.67 -11.88 7.59
C VAL A 74 -2.39 -12.29 8.30
N PHE A 75 -1.23 -11.76 7.87
CA PHE A 75 0.04 -12.05 8.52
C PHE A 75 0.03 -11.61 9.98
N LEU A 76 -0.37 -10.38 10.28
CA LEU A 76 -0.39 -9.86 11.66
C LEU A 76 -1.41 -10.59 12.55
N MET A 77 -2.54 -11.03 12.00
CA MET A 77 -3.53 -11.82 12.74
C MET A 77 -3.05 -13.22 13.11
N HIS A 78 -2.21 -13.84 12.29
CA HIS A 78 -1.84 -15.25 12.43
C HIS A 78 -0.37 -15.51 12.74
N ALA A 79 0.50 -14.51 12.64
CA ALA A 79 1.91 -14.65 12.98
C ALA A 79 2.08 -14.93 14.47
N GLY A 80 2.66 -16.09 14.80
CA GLY A 80 3.10 -16.39 16.15
C GLY A 80 4.45 -15.71 16.42
N VAL A 81 4.58 -15.02 17.55
CA VAL A 81 5.89 -14.51 17.99
C VAL A 81 6.69 -15.67 18.56
N THR A 82 7.60 -16.24 17.77
CA THR A 82 8.66 -17.10 18.31
C THR A 82 9.75 -16.21 18.88
N LYS A 83 10.02 -16.34 20.18
CA LYS A 83 11.18 -15.70 20.80
C LYS A 83 12.44 -16.29 20.15
N ALA A 84 13.26 -15.44 19.52
CA ALA A 84 14.58 -15.87 19.06
C ALA A 84 15.37 -16.39 20.27
N ALA A 85 15.88 -17.61 20.15
CA ALA A 85 16.66 -18.28 21.20
C ALA A 85 18.03 -17.62 21.38
#